data_AF-A0A6S7KHP5-F1
#
_entry.id   AF-A0A6S7KHP5-F1
#
_cell.length_a   1.000
_cell.length_b   1.000
_cell.length_c   1.000
_cell.angle_alpha   90.00
_cell.angle_beta   90.00
_cell.angle_gamma   90.00
#
_symmetry.space_group_name_H-M   'P 1'
#
loop_
_entity.id
_entity.type
_entity.pdbx_description
1 polymer ?
#
loop_
_entity_poly.entity_id
_entity_poly.type
_entity_poly.pdbx_seq_one_letter_code
_entity_poly.pdbx_strand_id
1 'polypeptide(L)'
;MTKRAKVAAKFGVKTSSQLKGPHQFVLDRLMAIFYSIVDEKVPASAVILTQLSSLVTLRFLSQVSANDQLDSPKYKCLVSLDLIKAIARQLEFDLGQYLYDFINQ
;
A
#
# COMPACT_ATOMS: atom_id res chain seq x y z
N MET A 1 9.11 31.24 31.08
CA MET A 1 8.29 31.31 29.85
C MET A 1 9.21 31.18 28.63
N THR A 2 9.17 30.07 27.88
CA THR A 2 9.94 29.91 26.62
C THR A 2 9.02 29.44 25.51
N LYS A 3 8.15 30.34 25.06
CA LYS A 3 7.37 30.21 23.82
C LYS A 3 8.29 30.61 22.66
N ARG A 4 8.86 29.68 21.88
CA ARG A 4 9.36 29.90 20.49
C ARG A 4 10.10 28.71 19.83
N ALA A 5 9.56 27.49 19.91
CA ALA A 5 10.10 26.35 19.15
C ALA A 5 9.02 25.46 18.50
N LYS A 6 7.83 26.02 18.20
CA LYS A 6 6.69 25.27 17.64
C LYS A 6 6.27 25.69 16.22
N VAL A 7 7.12 26.36 15.44
CA VAL A 7 6.70 26.91 14.13
C VAL A 7 7.73 26.75 13.00
N ALA A 8 8.53 25.67 13.01
CA ALA A 8 9.53 25.41 11.96
C ALA A 8 9.51 23.97 11.38
N ALA A 9 8.40 23.24 11.51
CA ALA A 9 8.24 21.90 10.93
C ALA A 9 7.29 21.88 9.70
N LYS A 10 7.16 23.01 8.98
CA LYS A 10 6.12 23.17 7.93
C LYS A 10 6.61 23.02 6.48
N PHE A 11 7.88 22.69 6.25
CA PHE A 11 8.37 22.35 4.91
C PHE A 11 9.38 21.21 5.02
N GLY A 12 8.87 20.02 5.35
CA GLY A 12 9.65 18.80 5.20
C GLY A 12 10.03 18.66 3.74
N VAL A 13 11.33 18.76 3.44
CA VAL A 13 11.92 18.30 2.18
C VAL A 13 11.32 16.91 1.94
N LYS A 14 10.43 16.80 0.94
CA LYS A 14 9.75 15.55 0.57
C LYS A 14 10.81 14.64 -0.03
N THR A 15 11.60 14.01 0.84
CA THR A 15 12.37 12.83 0.47
C THR A 15 11.38 11.87 -0.16
N SER A 16 11.56 11.54 -1.44
CA SER A 16 10.62 10.69 -2.17
C SER A 16 10.35 9.47 -1.31
N SER A 17 9.08 9.23 -1.01
CA SER A 17 8.64 8.15 -0.12
C SER A 17 9.14 6.78 -0.59
N GLN A 18 9.49 6.68 -1.88
CA GLN A 18 10.09 5.51 -2.54
C GLN A 18 11.50 5.18 -2.06
N LEU A 19 12.26 6.17 -1.56
CA LEU A 19 13.63 5.98 -1.05
C LEU A 19 13.67 5.33 0.35
N LYS A 20 12.52 5.27 1.06
CA LYS A 20 12.41 4.66 2.39
C LYS A 20 12.07 3.17 2.35
N GLY A 21 11.93 2.61 1.15
CA GLY A 21 11.49 1.23 0.95
C GLY A 21 9.99 1.01 1.23
N PRO A 22 9.47 -0.18 0.94
CA PRO A 22 8.05 -0.48 1.09
C PRO A 22 7.63 -0.54 2.57
N HIS A 23 6.63 0.26 2.93
CA HIS A 23 6.08 0.29 4.28
C HIS A 23 5.22 -0.94 4.56
N GLN A 24 5.25 -1.44 5.80
CA GLN A 24 4.40 -2.55 6.23
C GLN A 24 2.95 -2.07 6.44
N PHE A 25 1.96 -2.86 6.06
CA PHE A 25 0.54 -2.52 6.23
C PHE A 25 -0.25 -3.71 6.79
N VAL A 26 -1.36 -3.42 7.46
CA VAL A 26 -2.29 -4.42 8.00
C VAL A 26 -3.29 -4.86 6.92
N LEU A 27 -3.83 -6.07 7.05
CA LEU A 27 -4.83 -6.63 6.13
C LEU A 27 -6.03 -5.69 5.91
N ASP A 28 -6.60 -5.15 6.98
CA ASP A 28 -7.78 -4.29 6.90
C ASP A 28 -7.55 -3.07 6.01
N ARG A 29 -6.35 -2.49 6.07
CA ARG A 29 -5.98 -1.35 5.21
C ARG A 29 -5.88 -1.76 3.76
N LEU A 30 -5.34 -2.95 3.47
CA LEU A 30 -5.28 -3.47 2.10
C LEU A 30 -6.69 -3.70 1.56
N MET A 31 -7.57 -4.32 2.34
CA MET A 31 -8.95 -4.59 1.95
C MET A 31 -9.74 -3.29 1.74
N ALA A 32 -9.58 -2.31 2.64
CA ALA A 32 -10.23 -1.00 2.49
C ALA A 32 -9.79 -0.28 1.21
N ILE A 33 -8.49 -0.31 0.88
CA ILE A 33 -7.99 0.26 -0.37
C ILE A 33 -8.54 -0.52 -1.58
N PHE A 34 -8.52 -1.86 -1.54
CA PHE A 34 -9.06 -2.71 -2.59
C PHE A 34 -10.53 -2.39 -2.90
N TYR A 35 -11.39 -2.34 -1.88
CA TYR A 35 -12.80 -1.97 -2.07
C TYR A 35 -13.02 -0.50 -2.44
N SER A 36 -12.03 0.37 -2.24
CA SER A 36 -12.11 1.78 -2.64
C SER A 36 -11.72 2.00 -4.10
N ILE A 37 -10.92 1.12 -4.69
CA ILE A 37 -10.44 1.26 -6.09
C ILE A 37 -11.17 0.34 -7.07
N VAL A 38 -11.89 -0.66 -6.56
CA VAL A 38 -12.73 -1.55 -7.38
C VAL A 38 -14.10 -0.92 -7.52
N ASP A 39 -14.52 -0.62 -8.75
CA ASP A 39 -15.83 -0.04 -9.04
C ASP A 39 -16.99 -1.04 -8.85
N GLU A 40 -16.68 -2.34 -8.86
CA GLU A 40 -17.66 -3.40 -8.69
C GLU A 40 -17.96 -3.72 -7.22
N LYS A 41 -19.22 -4.08 -6.93
CA LYS A 41 -19.60 -4.60 -5.62
C LYS A 41 -19.09 -6.03 -5.45
N VAL A 42 -17.84 -6.18 -5.01
CA VAL A 42 -17.25 -7.47 -4.70
C VAL A 42 -17.66 -7.89 -3.29
N PRO A 43 -18.30 -9.06 -3.09
CA PRO A 43 -18.60 -9.55 -1.76
C PRO A 43 -17.31 -9.96 -1.04
N ALA A 44 -17.25 -9.69 0.27
CA ALA A 44 -16.19 -10.19 1.13
C ALA A 44 -16.27 -11.72 1.18
N SER A 45 -15.46 -12.36 0.33
CA SER A 45 -15.44 -13.81 0.16
C SER A 45 -14.07 -14.37 0.53
N ALA A 46 -14.06 -15.63 0.98
CA ALA A 46 -12.83 -16.35 1.27
C ALA A 46 -11.87 -16.40 0.06
N VAL A 47 -12.41 -16.33 -1.16
CA VAL A 47 -11.64 -16.31 -2.41
C VAL A 47 -10.62 -15.17 -2.43
N ILE A 48 -10.99 -13.96 -1.97
CA ILE A 48 -10.08 -12.80 -1.94
C ILE A 48 -8.89 -13.08 -1.02
N LEU A 49 -9.15 -13.68 0.15
CA LEU A 49 -8.11 -14.06 1.12
C LEU A 49 -7.22 -15.20 0.60
N THR A 50 -7.80 -16.13 -0.16
CA THR A 50 -7.02 -17.18 -0.86
C THR A 50 -6.10 -16.56 -1.92
N GLN A 51 -6.59 -15.60 -2.72
CA GLN A 51 -5.76 -14.92 -3.72
C GLN A 51 -4.64 -14.11 -3.06
N LEU A 52 -4.93 -13.45 -1.94
CA LEU A 52 -3.89 -12.77 -1.15
C LEU A 52 -2.80 -13.76 -0.69
N SER A 53 -3.20 -14.92 -0.18
CA SER A 53 -2.25 -15.97 0.20
C SER A 53 -1.42 -16.45 -0.99
N SER A 54 -2.03 -16.62 -2.17
CA SER A 54 -1.31 -16.96 -3.40
C SER A 54 -0.28 -15.90 -3.80
N LEU A 55 -0.61 -14.61 -3.66
CA LEU A 55 0.35 -13.51 -3.92
C LEU A 55 1.54 -13.54 -2.94
N VAL A 56 1.33 -14.00 -1.71
CA VAL A 56 2.41 -14.20 -0.73
C VAL A 56 3.28 -15.39 -1.13
N THR A 57 2.67 -16.52 -1.52
CA THR A 57 3.40 -17.71 -2.00
C THR A 57 4.25 -17.40 -3.24
N LEU A 58 3.71 -16.62 -4.17
CA LEU A 58 4.38 -16.19 -5.40
C LEU A 58 5.39 -15.05 -5.20
N ARG A 59 5.61 -14.59 -3.95
CA ARG A 59 6.56 -13.52 -3.57
C ARG A 59 6.25 -12.14 -4.17
N PHE A 60 5.01 -11.89 -4.60
CA PHE A 60 4.56 -10.52 -4.88
C PHE A 60 4.34 -9.74 -3.58
N LEU A 61 3.87 -10.43 -2.54
CA LEU A 61 3.75 -9.91 -1.19
C LEU A 61 4.59 -10.75 -0.22
N SER A 62 4.95 -10.17 0.91
CA SER A 62 5.54 -10.92 2.02
C SER A 62 4.77 -10.62 3.29
N GLN A 63 4.33 -11.67 3.96
CA GLN A 63 3.85 -11.57 5.33
C GLN A 63 5.06 -11.29 6.25
N VAL A 64 4.90 -10.32 7.13
CA VAL A 64 5.92 -9.87 8.09
C VAL A 64 5.55 -10.23 9.52
N SER A 65 4.27 -10.47 9.79
CA SER A 65 3.81 -11.03 11.07
C SER A 65 4.27 -12.49 11.22
N ALA A 66 4.40 -12.96 12.46
CA ALA A 66 4.60 -14.37 12.73
C ALA A 66 3.41 -15.21 12.22
N ASN A 67 3.66 -16.43 11.76
CA ASN A 67 2.66 -17.31 11.15
C ASN A 67 1.52 -17.69 12.11
N ASP A 68 1.76 -17.63 13.42
CA ASP A 68 0.79 -18.04 14.44
C ASP A 68 -0.24 -16.95 14.78
N GLN A 69 -0.11 -15.74 14.20
CA GLN A 69 -0.99 -14.61 14.51
C GLN A 69 -1.97 -14.33 13.37
N LEU A 70 -3.14 -14.97 13.44
CA LEU A 70 -4.25 -14.78 12.50
C LEU A 70 -5.00 -13.45 12.68
N ASP A 71 -4.96 -12.85 13.87
CA ASP A 71 -5.79 -11.68 14.20
C ASP A 71 -5.35 -10.37 13.52
N SER A 72 -4.06 -10.25 13.15
CA SER A 72 -3.55 -9.01 12.56
C SER A 72 -2.35 -9.25 11.64
N PRO A 73 -2.51 -9.95 10.51
CA PRO A 73 -1.41 -10.20 9.61
C PRO A 73 -0.93 -8.88 8.99
N LYS A 74 0.40 -8.68 9.02
CA LYS A 74 1.07 -7.53 8.41
C LYS A 74 1.76 -7.98 7.15
N TYR A 75 1.63 -7.19 6.09
CA TYR A 75 2.20 -7.46 4.78
C TYR A 75 3.13 -6.33 4.34
N LYS A 76 4.04 -6.66 3.43
CA LYS A 76 4.84 -5.71 2.66
C LYS A 76 4.78 -6.07 1.18
N CYS A 77 4.78 -5.06 0.32
CA CYS A 77 4.89 -5.25 -1.12
C CYS A 77 6.33 -5.51 -1.52
N LEU A 78 6.56 -6.52 -2.35
CA LEU A 78 7.88 -6.85 -2.90
C LEU A 78 8.03 -6.46 -4.38
N VAL A 79 6.94 -5.99 -4.98
CA VAL A 79 6.86 -5.69 -6.42
C VAL A 79 7.50 -4.34 -6.73
N SER A 80 8.22 -4.27 -7.86
CA SER A 80 8.77 -3.02 -8.37
C SER A 80 7.68 -2.11 -8.94
N LEU A 81 7.92 -0.80 -8.94
CA LEU A 81 6.99 0.18 -9.50
C LEU A 81 6.70 -0.07 -10.99
N ASP A 82 7.68 -0.57 -11.75
CA ASP A 82 7.52 -0.81 -13.20
C ASP A 82 6.52 -1.93 -13.50
N LEU A 83 6.52 -2.98 -12.68
CA LEU A 83 5.53 -4.05 -12.82
C LEU A 83 4.13 -3.55 -12.46
N ILE A 84 3.99 -2.76 -11.39
CA ILE A 84 2.69 -2.16 -11.03
C ILE A 84 2.20 -1.21 -12.12
N LYS A 85 3.09 -0.41 -12.73
CA LYS A 85 2.73 0.44 -13.88
C LYS A 85 2.28 -0.38 -15.09
N ALA A 86 2.91 -1.54 -15.36
CA ALA A 86 2.49 -2.42 -16.44
C ALA A 86 1.09 -3.01 -16.20
N ILE A 87 0.81 -3.47 -14.98
CA ILE A 87 -0.50 -3.96 -14.56
C ILE A 87 -1.56 -2.85 -14.65
N ALA A 88 -1.23 -1.66 -14.15
CA ALA A 88 -2.13 -0.50 -14.19
C ALA A 88 -2.53 -0.14 -15.62
N ARG A 89 -1.58 -0.17 -16.59
CA ARG A 89 -1.90 0.04 -18.01
C ARG A 89 -2.82 -1.03 -18.58
N GLN A 90 -2.65 -2.29 -18.18
CA GLN A 90 -3.50 -3.39 -18.66
C GLN A 90 -4.92 -3.32 -18.12
N LEU A 91 -5.09 -2.77 -16.91
CA LEU A 91 -6.39 -2.58 -16.25
C LEU A 91 -7.01 -1.20 -16.54
N GLU A 92 -6.38 -0.39 -17.40
CA GLU A 92 -6.77 1.00 -17.66
C GLU A 92 -6.92 1.84 -16.36
N PHE A 93 -6.10 1.52 -15.35
CA PHE A 93 -6.13 2.12 -14.02
C PHE A 93 -5.13 3.27 -13.90
N ASP A 94 -5.60 4.47 -13.56
CA ASP A 94 -4.73 5.64 -13.37
C ASP A 94 -4.03 5.61 -12.00
N LEU A 95 -2.89 4.93 -11.93
CA LEU A 95 -2.05 4.88 -10.74
C LEU A 95 -1.51 6.26 -10.31
N GLY A 96 -1.36 7.21 -11.25
CA GLY A 96 -0.79 8.53 -11.00
C GLY A 96 -1.59 9.33 -9.97
N GLN A 97 -2.93 9.21 -10.02
CA GLN A 97 -3.85 9.89 -9.11
C GLN A 97 -3.72 9.43 -7.65
N TYR A 98 -3.10 8.28 -7.39
CA TYR A 98 -2.99 7.70 -6.04
C TYR A 98 -1.57 7.81 -5.46
N LEU A 99 -0.59 8.25 -6.25
CA LEU A 99 0.80 8.40 -5.81
C LEU A 99 1.08 9.86 -5.43
N TYR A 100 1.39 10.10 -4.14
CA TYR A 100 1.63 11.45 -3.58
C TYR A 100 2.69 12.29 -4.31
N ASP A 101 3.69 11.63 -4.93
CA ASP A 101 4.74 12.31 -5.68
C ASP A 101 4.23 12.91 -7.00
N PHE A 102 3.12 12.40 -7.56
CA PHE A 102 2.48 12.90 -8.79
C PHE A 102 1.27 13.80 -8.55
N ILE A 103 0.65 13.75 -7.37
CA ILE A 103 -0.51 14.60 -6.99
C ILE A 103 -0.09 16.05 -6.69
N ASN A 104 1.21 16.33 -6.50
CA ASN A 104 1.72 17.67 -6.13
C ASN A 104 2.74 18.24 -7.12
N GLN A 105 2.65 17.89 -8.41
CA GLN A 105 3.40 18.55 -9.48
C GLN A 105 2.48 19.44 -10.31
#